data_AF-A0A0F9MPZ6-F1
#
_entry.id   AF-A0A0F9MPZ6-F1
#
_cell.length_a   1.000
_cell.length_b   1.000
_cell.length_c   1.000
_cell.angle_alpha   90.00
_cell.angle_beta   90.00
_cell.angle_gamma   90.00
#
_symmetry.space_group_name_H-M   'P 1'
#
loop_
_entity.id
_entity.type
_entity.pdbx_description
1 polymer ?
#
loop_
_entity_poly.entity_id
_entity_poly.type
_entity_poly.pdbx_seq_one_letter_code
_entity_poly.pdbx_strand_id
1 'polypeptide(L)'
;MAGGPLGGEDQESEYKIDCRWNPDKIKKDIYKYNKLFAKINLEGNKCYNLDFEEVIDMIMGKTFLYLDPPYYEKGPELYQYNFNDTEHIRLMKVLKKIKCPWLLSYDDVEIIRELYSWAKIVEIPLKYSIGGMTIKKELLITSERYNFLLNSLEETIFTEM
;
A
#
# COMPACT_ATOMS: atom_id res chain seq x y z
N MET A 1 9.08 -18.32 -0.42
CA MET A 1 9.31 -17.32 0.64
C MET A 1 10.51 -16.49 0.22
N ALA A 2 10.30 -15.23 -0.19
CA ALA A 2 11.35 -14.35 -0.72
C ALA A 2 11.86 -13.33 0.33
N GLY A 3 11.81 -13.68 1.61
CA GLY A 3 12.28 -12.85 2.71
C GLY A 3 13.38 -13.56 3.49
N GLY A 4 14.64 -13.31 3.16
CA GLY A 4 15.81 -13.77 3.90
C GLY A 4 16.48 -12.62 4.66
N PRO A 5 17.38 -12.91 5.61
CA PRO A 5 18.20 -11.89 6.26
C PRO A 5 18.99 -11.07 5.23
N LEU A 6 19.12 -9.76 5.44
CA LEU A 6 19.87 -8.88 4.53
C LEU A 6 21.29 -9.39 4.24
N GLY A 7 21.93 -10.02 5.23
CA GLY A 7 23.27 -10.56 5.08
C GLY A 7 23.37 -12.02 4.63
N GLY A 8 22.28 -12.58 4.09
CA GLY A 8 22.21 -13.99 3.72
C GLY A 8 22.01 -14.91 4.92
N GLU A 9 21.65 -16.17 4.67
CA GLU A 9 21.42 -17.17 5.73
C GLU A 9 22.70 -17.49 6.52
N ASP A 10 23.84 -17.51 5.83
CA ASP A 10 25.16 -17.79 6.42
C ASP A 10 25.73 -16.62 7.25
N GLN A 11 25.09 -15.44 7.17
CA GLN A 11 25.45 -14.26 7.98
C GLN A 11 26.91 -13.78 7.81
N GLU A 12 27.52 -14.04 6.66
CA GLU A 12 28.92 -13.68 6.40
C GLU A 12 29.12 -12.22 5.97
N SER A 13 28.07 -11.54 5.49
CA SER A 13 28.18 -10.12 5.08
C SER A 13 28.30 -9.14 6.27
N GLU A 14 28.56 -7.87 5.94
CA GLU A 14 28.52 -6.73 6.89
C GLU A 14 27.13 -6.52 7.53
N TYR A 15 26.05 -6.98 6.88
CA TYR A 15 24.67 -6.82 7.35
C TYR A 15 24.22 -8.03 8.15
N LYS A 16 24.58 -8.10 9.43
CA LYS A 16 24.11 -9.16 10.34
C LYS A 16 22.59 -9.12 10.55
N ILE A 17 22.02 -10.17 11.13
CA ILE A 17 20.58 -10.37 11.30
C ILE A 17 19.93 -9.25 12.14
N ASP A 18 20.71 -8.63 13.02
CA ASP A 18 20.33 -7.52 13.87
C ASP A 18 20.60 -6.14 13.24
N CYS A 19 21.11 -6.05 12.00
CA CYS A 19 21.47 -4.76 11.38
C CYS A 19 20.29 -3.77 11.24
N ARG A 20 19.04 -4.28 11.29
CA ARG A 20 17.81 -3.46 11.29
C ARG A 20 17.23 -3.27 12.69
N TRP A 21 17.72 -4.00 13.69
CA TRP A 21 17.30 -3.85 15.07
C TRP A 21 18.02 -2.66 15.71
N ASN A 22 17.28 -1.56 15.87
CA ASN A 22 17.75 -0.40 16.60
C ASN A 22 16.71 -0.04 17.67
N PRO A 23 16.87 -0.51 18.91
CA PRO A 23 15.85 -0.36 19.94
C PRO A 23 15.61 1.10 20.32
N ASP A 24 16.66 1.94 20.31
CA ASP A 24 16.54 3.37 20.60
C ASP A 24 15.74 4.10 19.51
N LYS A 25 15.99 3.76 18.24
CA LYS A 25 15.22 4.28 17.11
C LYS A 25 13.77 3.81 17.18
N ILE A 26 13.52 2.53 17.39
CA ILE A 26 12.16 1.97 17.51
C ILE A 26 11.39 2.66 18.63
N LYS A 27 12.01 2.82 19.81
CA LYS A 27 11.44 3.54 20.94
C LYS A 27 11.10 4.98 20.56
N LYS A 28 12.04 5.69 19.91
CA LYS A 28 11.82 7.07 19.44
C LYS A 28 10.65 7.16 18.46
N ASP A 29 10.57 6.24 17.51
CA ASP A 29 9.52 6.19 16.49
C ASP A 29 8.15 5.90 17.14
N ILE A 30 8.07 4.97 18.10
CA ILE A 30 6.85 4.70 18.87
C ILE A 30 6.34 5.97 19.56
N TYR A 31 7.20 6.70 20.27
CA TYR A 31 6.80 7.96 20.92
C TYR A 31 6.42 9.05 19.92
N LYS A 32 7.13 9.13 18.79
CA LYS A 32 6.81 10.05 17.70
C LYS A 32 5.40 9.78 17.17
N TYR A 33 5.09 8.53 16.84
CA TYR A 33 3.78 8.15 16.30
C TYR A 33 2.68 8.25 17.35
N ASN A 34 2.93 7.91 18.62
CA ASN A 34 1.97 8.14 19.70
C ASN A 34 1.57 9.62 19.78
N LYS A 35 2.53 10.55 19.72
CA LYS A 35 2.26 12.00 19.70
C LYS A 35 1.51 12.44 18.45
N LEU A 36 1.77 11.80 17.31
CA LEU A 36 1.06 12.09 16.05
C LEU A 36 -0.40 11.62 16.13
N PHE A 37 -0.61 10.36 16.53
CA PHE A 37 -1.94 9.77 16.67
C PHE A 37 -2.77 10.44 17.77
N ALA A 38 -2.15 10.96 18.82
CA ALA A 38 -2.86 11.74 19.85
C ALA A 38 -3.52 13.03 19.31
N LYS A 39 -3.14 13.50 18.13
CA LYS A 39 -3.76 14.65 17.45
C LYS A 39 -4.96 14.26 16.59
N ILE A 40 -5.20 12.96 16.41
CA ILE A 40 -6.25 12.43 15.56
C ILE A 40 -7.32 11.85 16.48
N ASN A 41 -8.58 12.17 16.20
CA ASN A 41 -9.69 11.53 16.89
C ASN A 41 -9.85 10.11 16.33
N LEU A 42 -9.29 9.12 17.02
CA LEU A 42 -9.43 7.71 16.68
C LEU A 42 -10.73 7.19 17.29
N GLU A 43 -11.83 7.35 16.56
CA GLU A 43 -13.12 6.73 16.88
C GLU A 43 -13.23 5.37 16.18
N GLY A 44 -13.72 4.36 16.91
CA GLY A 44 -13.99 3.05 16.31
C GLY A 44 -12.73 2.24 16.01
N ASN A 45 -11.82 2.09 16.99
CA ASN A 45 -10.66 1.18 16.99
C ASN A 45 -11.07 -0.29 16.75
N LYS A 46 -11.51 -0.58 15.53
CA LYS A 46 -12.02 -1.87 15.12
C LYS A 46 -11.04 -2.47 14.14
N CYS A 47 -10.63 -3.69 14.43
CA CYS A 47 -9.91 -4.53 13.49
C CYS A 47 -10.89 -5.61 13.04
N TYR A 48 -11.02 -5.77 11.73
CA TYR A 48 -11.86 -6.79 11.13
C TYR A 48 -10.98 -7.84 10.46
N ASN A 49 -11.39 -9.10 10.55
CA ASN A 49 -10.84 -10.21 9.77
C ASN A 49 -11.99 -10.79 8.94
N LEU A 50 -12.35 -10.08 7.88
CA LEU A 50 -13.50 -10.33 7.01
C LEU A 50 -13.10 -10.13 5.55
N ASP A 51 -13.93 -10.58 4.62
CA ASP A 51 -13.78 -10.25 3.20
C ASP A 51 -13.87 -8.72 2.98
N PHE A 52 -13.10 -8.21 2.02
CA PHE A 52 -13.02 -6.77 1.77
C PHE A 52 -14.38 -6.17 1.36
N GLU A 53 -15.24 -6.93 0.66
CA GLU A 53 -16.57 -6.46 0.26
C GLU A 53 -17.42 -6.19 1.50
N GLU A 54 -17.39 -7.10 2.49
CA GLU A 54 -18.13 -6.95 3.74
C GLU A 54 -17.67 -5.71 4.51
N VAL A 55 -16.36 -5.49 4.60
CA VAL A 55 -15.81 -4.32 5.31
C VAL A 55 -16.18 -3.04 4.59
N ILE A 56 -16.04 -2.98 3.26
CA ILE A 56 -16.39 -1.81 2.46
C ILE A 56 -17.87 -1.47 2.63
N ASP A 57 -18.74 -2.48 2.58
CA ASP A 57 -20.18 -2.30 2.75
C ASP A 57 -20.56 -1.74 4.13
N MET A 58 -19.86 -2.16 5.19
CA MET A 58 -20.08 -1.65 6.56
C MET A 58 -19.70 -0.18 6.73
N ILE A 59 -18.72 0.33 5.96
CA ILE A 59 -18.13 1.66 6.14
C ILE A 59 -18.53 2.65 5.04
N MET A 60 -19.42 2.25 4.12
CA MET A 60 -19.91 3.09 3.01
C MET A 60 -20.52 4.41 3.52
N GLY A 61 -20.11 5.53 2.90
CA GLY A 61 -20.62 6.85 3.24
C GLY A 61 -19.61 7.96 2.96
N LYS A 62 -19.12 8.62 4.03
CA LYS A 62 -18.15 9.74 3.97
C LYS A 62 -16.73 9.35 4.39
N THR A 63 -16.40 8.08 4.36
CA THR A 63 -15.08 7.56 4.73
C THR A 63 -14.15 7.62 3.52
N PHE A 64 -12.90 8.04 3.70
CA PHE A 64 -11.85 7.83 2.71
C PHE A 64 -11.24 6.45 2.90
N LEU A 65 -11.11 5.68 1.82
CA LEU A 65 -10.53 4.33 1.84
C LEU A 65 -9.11 4.35 1.28
N TYR A 66 -8.17 3.77 2.00
CA TYR A 66 -6.87 3.40 1.45
C TYR A 66 -6.83 1.87 1.30
N LEU A 67 -6.45 1.39 0.11
CA LEU A 67 -6.44 -0.02 -0.22
C LEU A 67 -5.04 -0.44 -0.69
N ASP A 68 -4.52 -1.51 -0.10
CA ASP A 68 -3.25 -2.16 -0.45
C ASP A 68 -3.46 -3.68 -0.50
N PRO A 69 -4.16 -4.19 -1.54
CA PRO A 69 -4.47 -5.61 -1.65
C PRO A 69 -3.22 -6.42 -2.00
N PRO A 70 -3.28 -7.77 -2.00
CA PRO A 70 -2.25 -8.59 -2.62
C PRO A 70 -2.01 -8.18 -4.08
N TYR A 71 -0.76 -7.89 -4.43
CA TYR A 71 -0.38 -7.40 -5.78
C TYR A 71 -0.57 -8.50 -6.82
N TYR A 72 -0.68 -8.13 -8.10
CA TYR A 72 -0.96 -9.10 -9.16
C TYR A 72 0.26 -9.99 -9.44
N GLU A 73 1.40 -9.38 -9.75
CA GLU A 73 2.65 -10.08 -10.04
C GLU A 73 3.46 -10.33 -8.76
N LYS A 74 3.58 -9.32 -7.89
CA LYS A 74 4.36 -9.44 -6.65
C LYS A 74 3.62 -10.12 -5.51
N GLY A 75 2.30 -10.31 -5.63
CA GLY A 75 1.46 -10.89 -4.57
C GLY A 75 2.08 -12.15 -3.96
N PRO A 76 2.37 -13.18 -4.77
CA PRO A 76 2.94 -14.45 -4.31
C PRO A 76 4.24 -14.35 -3.51
N GLU A 77 5.01 -13.28 -3.71
CA GLU A 77 6.25 -13.03 -2.98
C GLU A 77 6.01 -12.28 -1.66
N LEU A 78 5.02 -11.38 -1.63
CA LEU A 78 4.78 -10.44 -0.54
C LEU A 78 3.72 -10.92 0.47
N TYR A 79 2.75 -11.74 0.03
CA TYR A 79 1.60 -12.13 0.83
C TYR A 79 1.47 -13.65 0.93
N GLN A 80 1.13 -14.12 2.14
CA GLN A 80 0.86 -15.54 2.37
C GLN A 80 -0.40 -16.01 1.65
N TYR A 81 -1.41 -15.15 1.58
CA TYR A 81 -2.68 -15.38 0.88
C TYR A 81 -2.81 -14.38 -0.25
N ASN A 82 -3.00 -14.88 -1.47
CA ASN A 82 -2.97 -14.09 -2.67
C ASN A 82 -4.34 -14.03 -3.33
N PHE A 83 -4.59 -12.93 -4.00
CA PHE A 83 -5.72 -12.82 -4.91
C PHE A 83 -5.45 -13.65 -6.16
N ASN A 84 -6.52 -14.24 -6.69
CA ASN A 84 -6.53 -14.76 -8.05
C ASN A 84 -7.16 -13.71 -8.98
N ASP A 85 -7.16 -13.95 -10.29
CA ASP A 85 -7.77 -13.04 -11.27
C ASP A 85 -9.21 -12.63 -10.94
N THR A 86 -10.00 -13.56 -10.38
CA THR A 86 -11.39 -13.30 -9.99
C THR A 86 -11.46 -12.30 -8.84
N GLU A 87 -10.59 -12.43 -7.84
CA GLU A 87 -10.53 -11.51 -6.69
C GLU A 87 -10.10 -10.10 -7.10
N HIS A 88 -9.13 -9.98 -8.02
CA HIS A 88 -8.75 -8.68 -8.59
C HIS A 88 -9.93 -8.00 -9.32
N ILE A 89 -10.68 -8.79 -10.11
CA ILE A 89 -11.89 -8.31 -10.79
C ILE A 89 -13.00 -7.95 -9.80
N ARG A 90 -13.17 -8.71 -8.71
CA ARG A 90 -14.16 -8.43 -7.65
C ARG A 90 -13.87 -7.08 -7.00
N LEU A 91 -12.62 -6.85 -6.58
CA LEU A 91 -12.21 -5.57 -5.99
C LEU A 91 -12.47 -4.40 -6.94
N MET A 92 -12.04 -4.51 -8.21
CA MET A 92 -12.29 -3.48 -9.22
C MET A 92 -13.80 -3.17 -9.36
N LYS A 93 -14.65 -4.20 -9.43
CA LYS A 93 -16.11 -4.04 -9.56
C LYS A 93 -16.73 -3.32 -8.37
N VAL A 94 -16.21 -3.55 -7.16
CA VAL A 94 -16.65 -2.86 -5.95
C VAL A 94 -16.23 -1.39 -6.01
N LEU A 95 -14.94 -1.12 -6.27
CA LEU A 95 -14.40 0.24 -6.36
C LEU A 95 -15.06 1.09 -7.45
N LYS A 96 -15.53 0.46 -8.53
CA LYS A 96 -16.28 1.12 -9.61
C LYS A 96 -17.68 1.58 -9.21
N LYS A 97 -18.29 0.95 -8.20
CA LYS A 97 -19.67 1.22 -7.78
C LYS A 97 -19.76 2.14 -6.57
N ILE A 98 -18.77 2.10 -5.69
CA ILE A 98 -18.79 2.89 -4.45
C ILE A 98 -18.70 4.38 -4.73
N LYS A 99 -19.37 5.16 -3.89
CA LYS A 99 -19.37 6.62 -3.97
C LYS A 99 -18.39 7.29 -3.03
N CYS A 100 -17.77 6.56 -2.10
CA CYS A 100 -16.79 7.14 -1.18
C CYS A 100 -15.44 7.40 -1.88
N PRO A 101 -14.66 8.38 -1.40
CA PRO A 101 -13.27 8.56 -1.81
C PRO A 101 -12.42 7.32 -1.52
N TRP A 102 -11.58 6.92 -2.47
CA TRP A 102 -10.66 5.81 -2.27
C TRP A 102 -9.33 6.05 -2.99
N LEU A 103 -8.25 5.47 -2.47
CA LEU A 103 -6.93 5.43 -3.08
C LEU A 103 -6.42 3.99 -3.00
N LEU A 104 -5.97 3.46 -4.13
CA LEU A 104 -5.47 2.10 -4.29
C LEU A 104 -4.00 2.16 -4.69
N SER A 105 -3.14 1.44 -3.96
CA SER A 105 -1.76 1.14 -4.38
C SER A 105 -1.71 -0.21 -5.10
N TYR A 106 -0.89 -0.30 -6.15
CA TYR A 106 -0.79 -1.51 -6.96
C TYR A 106 0.53 -1.63 -7.74
N ASP A 107 0.89 -2.84 -8.19
CA ASP A 107 1.97 -3.00 -9.17
C ASP A 107 1.61 -2.43 -10.55
N ASP A 108 2.65 -1.95 -11.25
CA ASP A 108 2.52 -1.41 -12.59
C ASP A 108 2.59 -2.52 -13.64
N VAL A 109 1.45 -3.18 -13.88
CA VAL A 109 1.29 -4.24 -14.89
C VAL A 109 0.09 -3.97 -15.79
N GLU A 110 0.16 -4.45 -17.04
CA GLU A 110 -0.84 -4.13 -18.08
C GLU A 110 -2.26 -4.53 -17.67
N ILE A 111 -2.45 -5.71 -17.11
CA ILE A 111 -3.78 -6.19 -16.69
C ILE A 111 -4.42 -5.28 -15.63
N ILE A 112 -3.63 -4.70 -14.73
CA ILE A 112 -4.12 -3.77 -13.71
C ILE A 112 -4.47 -2.42 -14.35
N ARG A 113 -3.66 -1.93 -15.29
CA ARG A 113 -3.99 -0.72 -16.07
C ARG A 113 -5.28 -0.90 -16.85
N GLU A 114 -5.49 -2.05 -17.47
CA GLU A 114 -6.73 -2.38 -18.18
C GLU A 114 -7.94 -2.42 -17.24
N LEU A 115 -7.82 -3.15 -16.11
CA LEU A 115 -8.89 -3.26 -15.11
C LEU A 115 -9.33 -1.89 -14.56
N TYR A 116 -8.39 -0.98 -14.38
CA TYR A 116 -8.62 0.36 -13.81
C TYR A 116 -8.56 1.50 -14.85
N SER A 117 -8.65 1.20 -16.14
CA SER A 117 -8.63 2.19 -17.24
C SER A 117 -9.72 3.26 -17.17
N TRP A 118 -10.76 3.02 -16.37
CA TRP A 118 -11.85 3.96 -16.10
C TRP A 118 -11.58 4.91 -14.92
N ALA A 119 -10.44 4.74 -14.25
CA ALA A 119 -10.00 5.49 -13.09
C ALA A 119 -8.76 6.33 -13.43
N LYS A 120 -8.44 7.29 -12.57
CA LYS A 120 -7.20 8.05 -12.66
C LYS A 120 -6.05 7.19 -12.14
N ILE A 121 -5.01 7.04 -12.95
CA ILE A 121 -3.79 6.31 -12.63
C ILE A 121 -2.61 7.29 -12.60
N VAL A 122 -1.80 7.19 -11.56
CA VAL A 122 -0.55 7.94 -11.39
C VAL A 122 0.59 6.95 -11.13
N GLU A 123 1.68 7.12 -11.87
CA GLU A 123 2.88 6.32 -11.68
C GLU A 123 3.77 6.96 -10.61
N ILE A 124 4.12 6.18 -9.59
CA ILE A 124 5.10 6.57 -8.60
C ILE A 124 6.41 5.82 -8.86
N PRO A 125 7.52 6.53 -9.11
CA PRO A 125 8.83 5.91 -9.19
C PRO A 125 9.28 5.49 -7.79
N LEU A 126 9.42 4.19 -7.54
CA LEU A 126 9.97 3.68 -6.30
C LEU A 126 11.42 3.27 -6.49
N LYS A 127 12.30 3.94 -5.75
CA LYS A 127 13.69 3.53 -5.60
C LYS A 127 13.74 2.38 -4.60
N TYR A 128 13.64 1.15 -5.10
CA TYR A 128 13.88 -0.03 -4.28
C TYR A 128 15.39 -0.20 -4.06
N SER A 129 15.82 -0.24 -2.80
CA SER A 129 17.21 -0.45 -2.41
C SER A 129 17.55 -1.92 -2.09
N ILE A 130 16.59 -2.84 -2.23
CA ILE A 130 16.78 -4.26 -1.94
C ILE A 130 17.26 -4.95 -3.23
N GLY A 131 18.55 -5.28 -3.30
CA GLY A 131 19.15 -6.13 -4.34
C GLY A 131 19.82 -5.42 -5.53
N GLY A 132 19.85 -4.09 -5.56
CA GLY A 132 20.38 -3.29 -6.68
C GLY A 132 19.42 -2.15 -7.00
N MET A 133 19.93 -1.03 -7.56
CA MET A 133 19.09 0.11 -7.93
C MET A 133 18.22 -0.23 -9.16
N THR A 134 17.13 -0.96 -8.92
CA THR A 134 16.08 -1.16 -9.92
C THR A 134 14.95 -0.18 -9.60
N ILE A 135 14.72 0.79 -10.48
CA ILE A 135 13.53 1.64 -10.41
C ILE A 135 12.34 0.75 -10.75
N LYS A 136 11.53 0.39 -9.76
CA LYS A 136 10.21 -0.22 -10.01
C LYS A 136 9.17 0.88 -9.95
N LYS A 137 8.14 0.76 -10.78
CA LYS A 137 6.99 1.66 -10.74
C LYS A 137 5.87 1.00 -9.95
N GLU A 138 5.20 1.79 -9.14
CA GLU A 138 3.91 1.42 -8.56
C GLU A 138 2.86 2.41 -9.02
N LEU A 139 1.62 1.95 -9.04
CA LEU A 139 0.47 2.76 -9.43
C LEU A 139 -0.25 3.23 -8.18
N LEU A 140 -0.54 4.53 -8.12
CA LEU A 140 -1.64 5.05 -7.33
C LEU A 140 -2.86 5.23 -8.23
N ILE A 141 -3.98 4.69 -7.79
CA ILE A 141 -5.22 4.66 -8.56
C ILE A 141 -6.33 5.25 -7.71
N THR A 142 -7.13 6.16 -8.28
CA THR A 142 -8.33 6.72 -7.64
C THR A 142 -9.41 7.01 -8.67
N SER A 143 -10.67 7.14 -8.24
CA SER A 143 -11.73 7.61 -9.14
C SER A 143 -11.46 9.03 -9.63
N GLU A 144 -11.76 9.32 -10.91
CA GLU A 144 -11.74 10.66 -11.53
C GLU A 144 -12.37 11.75 -10.64
N ARG A 145 -13.43 11.38 -9.90
CA ARG A 145 -14.13 12.28 -8.96
C ARG A 145 -13.23 12.85 -7.86
N TYR A 146 -12.13 12.19 -7.55
CA TYR A 146 -11.25 12.50 -6.42
C TYR A 146 -9.83 12.89 -6.86
N ASN A 147 -9.67 13.34 -8.10
CA ASN A 147 -8.37 13.75 -8.65
C ASN A 147 -7.60 14.77 -7.78
N PHE A 148 -8.30 15.58 -6.98
CA PHE A 148 -7.66 16.52 -6.04
C PHE A 148 -6.79 15.83 -4.97
N LEU A 149 -7.10 14.58 -4.61
CA LEU A 149 -6.29 13.80 -3.65
C LEU A 149 -4.89 13.50 -4.21
N LEU A 150 -4.81 13.22 -5.51
CA LEU A 150 -3.53 12.96 -6.17
C LEU A 150 -2.74 14.24 -6.36
N ASN A 151 -3.38 15.36 -6.73
CA ASN A 151 -2.69 16.64 -6.88
C ASN A 151 -1.96 17.05 -5.59
N SER A 152 -2.59 16.89 -4.42
CA SER A 152 -1.94 17.19 -3.14
C SER A 152 -0.79 16.22 -2.79
N LEU A 153 -0.90 14.96 -3.23
CA LEU A 153 0.13 13.95 -3.00
C LEU A 153 1.33 14.17 -3.92
N GLU A 154 1.11 14.50 -5.19
CA GLU A 154 2.16 14.87 -6.14
C GLU A 154 2.94 16.09 -5.63
N GLU A 155 2.24 17.15 -5.20
CA GLU A 155 2.89 18.32 -4.59
C GLU A 155 3.76 17.93 -3.38
N THR A 156 3.32 17.00 -2.54
CA THR A 156 4.09 16.58 -1.35
C THR A 156 5.29 15.70 -1.72
N ILE A 157 5.08 14.69 -2.57
CA ILE A 157 6.10 13.69 -2.96
C ILE A 157 7.23 14.34 -3.76
N PHE A 158 6.91 15.26 -4.67
CA PHE A 158 7.92 15.93 -5.50
C PHE A 158 8.61 17.11 -4.80
N THR A 159 8.10 17.58 -3.65
CA THR A 159 8.77 18.62 -2.84
C THR A 159 9.74 18.01 -1.81
N GLU A 160 9.57 16.74 -1.44
CA GLU A 160 10.45 16.02 -0.48
C GLU A 160 11.52 15.13 -1.14
N MET A 161 11.58 15.09 -2.48
CA MET A 161 12.63 14.41 -3.27
C MET A 161 13.77 15.36 -3.67
#